data_AF-A0A9E3IX25-F1
#
_entry.id   AF-A0A9E3IX25-F1
#
_cell.length_a   1.000
_cell.length_b   1.000
_cell.length_c   1.000
_cell.angle_alpha   90.00
_cell.angle_beta   90.00
_cell.angle_gamma   90.00
#
_symmetry.space_group_name_H-M   'P 1'
#
loop_
_entity.id
_entity.type
_entity.pdbx_description
1 polymer ?
#
loop_
_entity_poly.entity_id
_entity_poly.type
_entity_poly.pdbx_seq_one_letter_code
_entity_poly.pdbx_strand_id
1 'polypeptide(L)'
;MTAASHNPDEAMLRRLAEMDMAAAEKAHTALMAAEATAEIAEAMRAYQRAARSVRQTLMLKNRLAQMALQMAPRSARDLAIAEELAYDEADEDPEEVAVEERVCDLQDAVGQVIAAAHPGDDVRQRVLLAAQNMLLGHEAERPDFLHHPLEAHIAAHCEHLGLPPEISLRWRDLPPAPWTVRQPDEPEDMDDEAAGPPPLHRSG
;
A
#
# COMPACT_ATOMS: atom_id res chain seq x y z
N MET A 1 -19.83 -29.18 14.61
CA MET A 1 -20.42 -28.08 15.41
C MET A 1 -19.30 -27.48 16.26
N THR A 2 -18.52 -26.58 15.67
CA THR A 2 -17.41 -25.88 16.33
C THR A 2 -17.96 -24.61 16.98
N ALA A 3 -17.76 -24.50 18.29
CA ALA A 3 -18.18 -23.36 19.07
C ALA A 3 -17.32 -22.14 18.67
N ALA A 4 -17.86 -21.29 17.81
CA ALA A 4 -17.41 -19.90 17.73
C ALA A 4 -17.73 -19.26 19.09
N SER A 5 -16.76 -19.27 20.01
CA SER A 5 -16.87 -18.46 21.22
C SER A 5 -16.89 -17.01 20.77
N HIS A 6 -18.09 -16.45 20.62
CA HIS A 6 -18.31 -15.01 20.52
C HIS A 6 -17.50 -14.36 21.64
N ASN A 7 -16.43 -13.63 21.30
CA ASN A 7 -15.66 -12.92 22.29
C ASN A 7 -16.57 -11.82 22.89
N PRO A 8 -16.99 -11.93 24.16
CA PRO A 8 -17.92 -10.97 24.77
C PRO A 8 -17.36 -9.54 24.75
N ASP A 9 -16.03 -9.41 24.78
CA ASP A 9 -15.34 -8.12 24.73
C ASP A 9 -15.45 -7.47 23.35
N GLU A 10 -15.41 -8.27 22.27
CA GLU A 10 -15.56 -7.75 20.91
C GLU A 10 -16.98 -7.26 20.65
N ALA A 11 -17.98 -8.00 21.13
CA ALA A 11 -19.38 -7.59 21.08
C ALA A 11 -19.61 -6.29 21.88
N MET A 12 -18.97 -6.17 23.04
CA MET A 12 -19.04 -4.96 23.87
C MET A 12 -18.36 -3.77 23.18
N LEU A 13 -17.19 -3.95 22.57
CA LEU A 13 -16.51 -2.90 21.80
C LEU A 13 -17.29 -2.47 20.56
N ARG A 14 -17.96 -3.41 19.89
CA ARG A 14 -18.85 -3.10 18.75
C ARG A 14 -20.00 -2.20 19.18
N ARG A 15 -20.70 -2.59 20.25
CA ARG A 15 -21.78 -1.79 20.83
C ARG A 15 -21.29 -0.42 21.32
N LEU A 16 -20.09 -0.36 21.90
CA LEU A 16 -19.50 0.91 22.32
C LEU A 16 -19.19 1.81 21.11
N ALA A 17 -18.66 1.26 20.02
CA ALA A 17 -18.39 2.01 18.80
C ALA A 17 -19.68 2.59 18.17
N GLU A 18 -20.75 1.81 18.17
CA GLU A 18 -22.08 2.27 17.71
C GLU A 18 -22.60 3.43 18.55
N MET A 19 -22.48 3.33 19.88
CA MET A 19 -22.88 4.40 20.80
C MET A 19 -22.04 5.66 20.63
N ASP A 20 -20.72 5.51 20.49
CA ASP A 20 -19.78 6.61 20.29
C ASP A 20 -20.02 7.32 18.94
N MET A 21 -20.34 6.55 17.88
CA MET A 21 -20.70 7.10 16.56
C MET A 21 -22.01 7.87 16.63
N ALA A 22 -23.06 7.31 17.24
CA ALA A 22 -24.33 8.02 17.43
C ALA A 22 -24.15 9.32 18.24
N ALA A 23 -23.27 9.32 19.24
CA ALA A 23 -22.93 10.52 20.00
C ALA A 23 -22.17 11.55 19.15
N ALA A 24 -21.24 11.10 18.31
CA ALA A 24 -20.48 11.96 17.39
C ALA A 24 -21.39 12.59 16.32
N GLU A 25 -22.30 11.82 15.73
CA GLU A 25 -23.30 12.29 14.77
C GLU A 25 -24.20 13.36 15.40
N LYS A 26 -24.74 13.09 16.59
CA LYS A 26 -25.57 14.06 17.31
C LYS A 26 -24.83 15.35 17.64
N ALA A 27 -23.57 15.25 18.08
CA ALA A 27 -22.73 16.42 18.36
C ALA A 27 -22.39 17.20 17.09
N HIS A 28 -22.19 16.51 15.97
CA HIS A 28 -21.96 17.14 14.68
C HIS A 28 -23.20 17.88 14.18
N THR A 29 -24.38 17.28 14.26
CA THR A 29 -25.64 17.97 13.92
C THR A 29 -25.85 19.21 14.77
N ALA A 30 -25.60 19.13 16.08
CA ALA A 30 -25.68 20.28 16.98
C ALA A 30 -24.66 21.38 16.62
N LEU A 31 -23.44 20.98 16.24
CA LEU A 31 -22.42 21.93 15.76
C LEU A 31 -22.84 22.65 14.48
N MET A 32 -23.44 21.93 13.52
CA MET A 32 -23.91 22.52 12.26
C MET A 32 -25.13 23.44 12.45
N ALA A 33 -25.93 23.22 13.50
CA ALA A 33 -27.10 24.03 13.82
C ALA A 33 -26.79 25.24 14.73
N ALA A 34 -25.59 25.31 15.31
CA ALA A 34 -25.23 26.36 16.24
C ALA A 34 -24.88 27.66 15.51
N GLU A 35 -25.52 28.77 15.90
CA GLU A 35 -25.29 30.09 15.29
C GLU A 35 -24.46 30.99 16.21
N ALA A 36 -24.57 30.83 17.53
CA ALA A 36 -23.81 31.62 18.49
C ALA A 36 -22.40 31.05 18.67
N THR A 37 -21.39 31.93 18.69
CA THR A 37 -19.97 31.52 18.82
C THR A 37 -19.69 30.68 20.07
N ALA A 38 -20.39 30.94 21.17
CA ALA A 38 -20.27 30.16 22.40
C ALA A 38 -20.82 28.72 22.24
N GLU A 39 -21.97 28.57 21.58
CA GLU A 39 -22.61 27.28 21.29
C GLU A 39 -21.78 26.45 20.31
N ILE A 40 -21.23 27.11 19.27
CA ILE A 40 -20.29 26.48 18.33
C ILE A 40 -19.08 25.93 19.08
N ALA A 41 -18.49 26.71 19.97
CA ALA A 41 -17.31 26.29 20.73
C ALA A 41 -17.60 25.08 21.65
N GLU A 42 -18.78 25.03 22.26
CA GLU A 42 -19.20 23.91 23.09
C GLU A 42 -19.49 22.65 22.27
N ALA A 43 -20.27 22.78 21.20
CA ALA A 43 -20.61 21.68 20.29
C ALA A 43 -19.37 21.10 19.61
N MET A 44 -18.40 21.96 19.23
CA MET A 44 -17.13 21.53 18.64
C MET A 44 -16.30 20.69 19.61
N ARG A 45 -16.21 21.09 20.89
CA ARG A 45 -15.52 20.29 21.92
C ARG A 45 -16.23 18.97 22.21
N ALA A 46 -17.56 18.95 22.16
CA ALA A 46 -18.34 17.73 22.32
C ALA A 46 -18.08 16.77 21.16
N TYR A 47 -18.14 17.26 19.92
CA TYR A 47 -17.83 16.49 18.73
C TYR A 47 -16.40 15.94 18.73
N GLN A 48 -15.40 16.76 19.02
CA GLN A 48 -13.99 16.32 19.06
C GLN A 48 -13.75 15.21 20.10
N ARG A 49 -14.40 15.30 21.27
CA ARG A 49 -14.31 14.25 22.30
C ARG A 49 -14.99 12.95 21.87
N ALA A 50 -16.20 13.03 21.30
CA ALA A 50 -16.91 11.87 20.79
C ALA A 50 -16.14 11.20 19.64
N ALA A 51 -15.68 11.98 18.65
CA ALA A 51 -14.87 11.49 17.54
C ALA A 51 -13.55 10.86 18.01
N ARG A 52 -12.93 11.38 19.08
CA ARG A 52 -11.75 10.74 19.69
C ARG A 52 -12.10 9.39 20.30
N SER A 53 -13.21 9.28 21.02
CA SER A 53 -13.69 8.01 21.59
C SER A 53 -13.91 6.97 20.49
N VAL A 54 -14.60 7.34 19.40
CA VAL A 54 -14.78 6.48 18.22
C VAL A 54 -13.44 5.96 17.71
N ARG A 55 -12.47 6.85 17.44
CA ARG A 55 -11.16 6.44 16.92
C ARG A 55 -10.43 5.48 17.87
N GLN A 56 -10.50 5.73 19.17
CA GLN A 56 -9.88 4.87 20.18
C GLN A 56 -10.53 3.48 20.21
N THR A 57 -11.86 3.42 20.16
CA THR A 57 -12.61 2.16 20.14
C THR A 57 -12.32 1.36 18.85
N LEU A 58 -12.26 2.02 17.69
CA LEU A 58 -11.91 1.39 16.42
C LEU A 58 -10.45 0.88 16.41
N MET A 59 -9.50 1.67 16.91
CA MET A 59 -8.10 1.25 17.04
C MET A 59 -7.97 -0.01 17.91
N LEU A 60 -8.72 -0.08 19.02
CA LEU A 60 -8.69 -1.24 19.90
C LEU A 60 -9.29 -2.48 19.23
N LYS A 61 -10.39 -2.32 18.47
CA LYS A 61 -10.96 -3.41 17.66
C LYS A 61 -9.97 -3.94 16.63
N ASN A 62 -9.33 -3.05 15.87
CA ASN A 62 -8.34 -3.45 14.86
C ASN A 62 -7.15 -4.17 15.49
N ARG A 63 -6.67 -3.68 16.64
CA ARG A 63 -5.59 -4.32 17.38
C ARG A 63 -5.97 -5.74 17.84
N LEU A 64 -7.18 -5.93 18.35
CA LEU A 64 -7.65 -7.27 18.75
C LEU A 64 -7.79 -8.21 17.56
N ALA A 65 -8.27 -7.73 16.42
CA ALA A 65 -8.34 -8.50 15.19
C ALA A 65 -6.94 -8.94 14.71
N GLN A 66 -5.97 -8.03 14.71
CA GLN A 66 -4.58 -8.33 14.37
C GLN A 66 -3.95 -9.35 15.34
N MET A 67 -4.21 -9.21 16.64
CA MET A 67 -3.74 -10.19 17.63
C MET A 67 -4.38 -11.56 17.43
N ALA A 68 -5.66 -11.62 17.06
CA ALA A 68 -6.33 -12.89 16.75
C ALA A 68 -5.72 -13.56 15.50
N LEU A 69 -5.41 -12.79 14.46
CA LEU A 69 -4.73 -13.29 13.25
C LEU A 69 -3.31 -13.79 13.54
N GLN A 70 -2.58 -13.11 14.44
CA GLN A 70 -1.23 -13.52 14.84
C GLN A 70 -1.22 -14.78 15.72
N MET A 71 -2.29 -15.01 16.47
CA MET A 71 -2.45 -16.21 17.32
C MET A 71 -3.16 -17.36 16.61
N ALA A 72 -3.66 -17.15 15.40
CA ALA A 72 -4.28 -18.19 14.60
C ALA A 72 -3.23 -19.21 14.13
N PRO A 73 -3.58 -20.51 14.05
CA PRO A 73 -2.68 -21.50 13.43
C PRO A 73 -2.35 -21.05 12.00
N ARG A 74 -1.11 -21.28 11.55
CA ARG A 74 -0.60 -20.84 10.24
C ARG A 74 -1.61 -21.05 9.10
N SER A 75 -2.24 -22.22 9.03
CA SER A 75 -3.26 -22.53 8.02
C SER A 75 -4.49 -21.61 8.02
N ALA A 76 -4.93 -21.11 9.17
CA ALA A 76 -6.06 -20.18 9.26
C ALA A 76 -5.66 -18.75 8.91
N ARG A 77 -4.41 -18.36 9.20
CA ARG A 77 -3.84 -17.10 8.72
C ARG A 77 -3.68 -17.12 7.20
N ASP A 78 -3.16 -18.20 6.65
CA ASP A 78 -2.97 -18.36 5.21
C ASP A 78 -4.31 -18.37 4.47
N LEU A 79 -5.36 -18.99 5.05
CA LEU A 79 -6.72 -18.93 4.53
C LEU A 79 -7.33 -17.52 4.59
N ALA A 80 -7.11 -16.77 5.68
CA ALA A 80 -7.61 -15.41 5.79
C ALA A 80 -6.93 -14.45 4.80
N ILE A 81 -5.62 -14.61 4.61
CA ILE A 81 -4.87 -13.86 3.59
C ILE A 81 -5.37 -14.25 2.19
N ALA A 82 -5.56 -15.54 1.92
CA ALA A 82 -6.08 -16.00 0.64
C ALA A 82 -7.51 -15.51 0.38
N GLU A 83 -8.35 -15.40 1.42
CA GLU A 83 -9.71 -14.85 1.31
C GLU A 83 -9.71 -13.33 1.08
N GLU A 84 -8.81 -12.60 1.73
CA GLU A 84 -8.60 -11.16 1.51
C GLU A 84 -8.10 -10.88 0.08
N LEU A 85 -7.06 -11.61 -0.38
CA LEU A 85 -6.57 -11.51 -1.76
C LEU A 85 -7.63 -11.90 -2.80
N ALA A 86 -8.45 -12.93 -2.52
CA ALA A 86 -9.53 -13.32 -3.41
C ALA A 86 -10.70 -12.32 -3.44
N TYR A 87 -10.88 -11.54 -2.38
CA TYR A 87 -11.85 -10.43 -2.35
C TYR A 87 -11.35 -9.26 -3.18
N ASP A 88 -10.07 -8.90 -3.06
CA ASP A 88 -9.45 -7.86 -3.88
C ASP A 88 -9.45 -8.23 -5.38
N GLU A 89 -9.10 -9.47 -5.76
CA GLU A 89 -9.16 -9.95 -7.15
C GLU A 89 -10.58 -9.97 -7.75
N ALA A 90 -11.63 -10.12 -6.92
CA ALA A 90 -13.01 -10.24 -7.40
C ALA A 90 -13.67 -8.89 -7.75
N ASP A 91 -13.13 -7.79 -7.22
CA ASP A 91 -13.60 -6.41 -7.43
C ASP A 91 -12.60 -5.55 -8.23
N GLU A 92 -11.50 -6.13 -8.72
CA GLU A 92 -10.51 -5.42 -9.54
C GLU A 92 -11.12 -4.88 -10.84
N ASP A 93 -11.07 -3.55 -11.02
CA ASP A 93 -11.47 -2.91 -12.28
C ASP A 93 -10.48 -3.30 -13.38
N PRO A 94 -10.92 -3.96 -14.48
CA PRO A 94 -10.04 -4.34 -15.58
C PRO A 94 -9.26 -3.16 -16.18
N GLU A 95 -9.80 -1.94 -16.09
CA GLU A 95 -9.11 -0.73 -16.53
C GLU A 95 -7.95 -0.37 -15.59
N GLU A 96 -8.14 -0.46 -14.26
CA GLU A 96 -7.09 -0.23 -13.27
C GLU A 96 -5.96 -1.25 -13.42
N VAL A 97 -6.29 -2.53 -13.58
CA VAL A 97 -5.30 -3.60 -13.86
C VAL A 97 -4.50 -3.31 -15.12
N ALA A 98 -5.17 -2.90 -16.21
CA ALA A 98 -4.49 -2.57 -17.47
C ALA A 98 -3.58 -1.32 -17.34
N VAL A 99 -3.95 -0.35 -16.49
CA VAL A 99 -3.10 0.81 -16.17
C VAL A 99 -1.85 0.35 -15.40
N GLU A 100 -2.00 -0.50 -14.39
CA GLU A 100 -0.88 -1.03 -13.59
C GLU A 100 0.09 -1.85 -14.44
N GLU A 101 -0.42 -2.75 -15.29
CA GLU A 101 0.38 -3.51 -16.24
C GLU A 101 1.16 -2.56 -17.18
N ARG A 102 0.48 -1.54 -17.71
CA ARG A 102 1.12 -0.55 -18.59
C ARG A 102 2.18 0.28 -17.87
N VAL A 103 1.97 0.61 -16.60
CA VAL A 103 2.96 1.31 -15.76
C VAL A 103 4.21 0.45 -15.61
N CYS A 104 4.05 -0.83 -15.30
CA CYS A 104 5.16 -1.78 -15.20
C CYS A 104 5.95 -1.86 -16.53
N ASP A 105 5.24 -2.04 -17.66
CA ASP A 105 5.86 -2.10 -18.99
C ASP A 105 6.73 -0.87 -19.29
N LEU A 106 6.25 0.33 -18.92
CA LEU A 106 6.96 1.58 -19.13
C LEU A 106 8.16 1.73 -18.21
N GLN A 107 8.04 1.35 -16.94
CA GLN A 107 9.15 1.34 -15.99
C GLN A 107 10.28 0.43 -16.45
N ASP A 108 9.93 -0.77 -16.92
CA ASP A 108 10.90 -1.74 -17.40
C ASP A 108 11.58 -1.27 -18.69
N ALA A 109 10.80 -0.86 -19.70
CA ALA A 109 11.34 -0.48 -20.99
C ALA A 109 12.24 0.76 -20.89
N VAL A 110 11.78 1.82 -20.22
CA VAL A 110 12.58 3.05 -20.06
C VAL A 110 13.74 2.81 -19.08
N GLY A 111 13.56 1.98 -18.06
CA GLY A 111 14.64 1.55 -17.17
C GLY A 111 15.80 0.90 -17.94
N GLN A 112 15.48 0.02 -18.90
CA GLN A 112 16.49 -0.58 -19.80
C GLN A 112 17.22 0.48 -20.63
N VAL A 113 16.48 1.46 -21.17
CA VAL A 113 17.08 2.57 -21.94
C VAL A 113 18.00 3.42 -21.06
N ILE A 114 17.60 3.73 -19.81
CA ILE A 114 18.42 4.47 -18.85
C ILE A 114 19.71 3.71 -18.53
N ALA A 115 19.61 2.40 -18.25
CA ALA A 115 20.76 1.54 -17.97
C ALA A 115 21.76 1.53 -19.15
N ALA A 116 21.24 1.37 -20.37
CA ALA A 116 22.04 1.33 -21.59
C ALA A 116 22.66 2.68 -21.97
N ALA A 117 21.96 3.79 -21.71
CA ALA A 117 22.45 5.13 -22.00
C ALA A 117 23.56 5.59 -21.04
N HIS A 118 23.56 5.07 -19.82
CA HIS A 118 24.47 5.50 -18.75
C HIS A 118 25.13 4.32 -18.02
N PRO A 119 25.88 3.44 -18.71
CA PRO A 119 26.45 2.25 -18.09
C PRO A 119 27.44 2.63 -16.97
N GLY A 120 27.21 2.11 -15.77
CA GLY A 120 28.07 2.31 -14.60
C GLY A 120 27.94 3.67 -13.90
N ASP A 121 26.97 4.51 -14.29
CA ASP A 121 26.67 5.78 -13.61
C ASP A 121 25.39 5.65 -12.75
N ASP A 122 25.51 4.92 -11.63
CA ASP A 122 24.39 4.59 -10.74
C ASP A 122 23.68 5.82 -10.16
N VAL A 123 24.40 6.94 -10.00
CA VAL A 123 23.80 8.18 -9.50
C VAL A 123 22.88 8.77 -10.56
N ARG A 124 23.36 8.88 -11.80
CA ARG A 124 22.56 9.41 -12.90
C ARG A 124 21.39 8.51 -13.24
N GLN A 125 21.58 7.20 -13.24
CA GLN A 125 20.49 6.24 -13.46
C GLN A 125 19.38 6.41 -12.42
N ARG A 126 19.72 6.49 -11.12
CA ARG A 126 18.72 6.71 -10.05
C ARG A 126 17.97 8.03 -10.18
N VAL A 127 18.65 9.11 -10.55
CA VAL A 127 18.00 10.40 -10.78
C VAL A 127 16.99 10.33 -11.93
N LEU A 128 17.35 9.67 -13.03
CA LEU A 128 16.47 9.52 -14.19
C LEU A 128 15.29 8.58 -13.91
N LEU A 129 15.49 7.48 -13.18
CA LEU A 129 14.41 6.60 -12.74
C LEU A 129 13.42 7.32 -11.81
N ALA A 130 13.93 8.13 -10.87
CA ALA A 130 13.07 8.93 -10.01
C ALA A 130 12.26 9.96 -10.81
N ALA A 131 12.88 10.62 -11.80
CA ALA A 131 12.20 11.55 -12.69
C ALA A 131 11.13 10.83 -13.54
N GLN A 132 11.43 9.64 -14.05
CA GLN A 132 10.48 8.82 -14.79
C GLN A 132 9.27 8.45 -13.92
N ASN A 133 9.49 7.98 -12.69
CA ASN A 133 8.40 7.60 -11.80
C ASN A 133 7.47 8.76 -11.48
N MET A 134 8.01 9.97 -11.33
CA MET A 134 7.19 11.18 -11.14
C MET A 134 6.36 11.50 -12.40
N LEU A 135 6.95 11.41 -13.59
CA LEU A 135 6.25 11.62 -14.85
C LEU A 135 5.12 10.59 -15.04
N LEU A 136 5.44 9.31 -14.82
CA LEU A 136 4.53 8.19 -15.00
C LEU A 136 3.35 8.25 -14.03
N GLY A 137 3.58 8.62 -12.76
CA GLY A 137 2.50 8.80 -11.78
C GLY A 137 1.47 9.83 -12.23
N HIS A 138 1.91 10.96 -12.80
CA HIS A 138 0.99 11.97 -13.33
C HIS A 138 0.30 11.53 -14.63
N GLU A 139 0.99 10.80 -15.51
CA GLU A 139 0.40 10.33 -16.77
C GLU A 139 -0.61 9.19 -16.59
N ALA A 140 -0.36 8.28 -15.64
CA ALA A 140 -1.25 7.15 -15.36
C ALA A 140 -2.64 7.60 -14.86
N GLU A 141 -2.75 8.77 -14.24
CA GLU A 141 -4.02 9.36 -13.82
C GLU A 141 -4.84 9.94 -14.98
N ARG A 142 -4.29 9.99 -16.20
CA ARG A 142 -5.00 10.59 -17.35
C ARG A 142 -5.98 9.61 -17.98
N PRO A 143 -7.21 10.05 -18.32
CA PRO A 143 -8.21 9.19 -18.97
C PRO A 143 -7.81 8.67 -20.36
N ASP A 144 -6.77 9.24 -20.98
CA ASP A 144 -6.26 8.84 -22.29
C ASP A 144 -4.99 7.98 -22.22
N PHE A 145 -4.53 7.59 -21.03
CA PHE A 145 -3.27 6.88 -20.82
C PHE A 145 -3.16 5.59 -21.65
N LEU A 146 -4.24 4.79 -21.71
CA LEU A 146 -4.22 3.53 -22.46
C LEU A 146 -4.44 3.69 -23.97
N HIS A 147 -4.81 4.89 -24.46
CA HIS A 147 -5.10 5.12 -25.88
C HIS A 147 -3.85 5.15 -26.77
N HIS A 148 -2.69 5.42 -26.18
CA HIS A 148 -1.45 5.51 -26.92
C HIS A 148 -0.74 4.14 -26.98
N PRO A 149 -0.13 3.81 -28.14
CA PRO A 149 0.74 2.63 -28.24
C PRO A 149 1.91 2.70 -27.24
N LEU A 150 2.30 1.57 -26.68
CA LEU A 150 3.39 1.47 -25.72
C LEU A 150 4.68 2.09 -26.25
N GLU A 151 5.03 1.86 -27.52
CA GLU A 151 6.25 2.40 -28.14
C GLU A 151 6.23 3.93 -28.22
N ALA A 152 5.06 4.53 -28.42
CA ALA A 152 4.92 5.98 -28.44
C ALA A 152 5.14 6.58 -27.05
N HIS A 153 4.64 5.91 -26.00
CA HIS A 153 4.89 6.31 -24.61
C HIS A 153 6.38 6.18 -24.24
N ILE A 154 7.02 5.05 -24.59
CA ILE A 154 8.46 4.86 -24.34
C ILE A 154 9.26 5.98 -25.01
N ALA A 155 8.97 6.28 -26.28
CA ALA A 155 9.65 7.34 -27.01
C ALA A 155 9.47 8.71 -26.35
N ALA A 156 8.24 9.07 -25.95
CA ALA A 156 7.94 10.33 -25.29
C ALA A 156 8.63 10.46 -23.92
N HIS A 157 8.63 9.40 -23.10
CA HIS A 157 9.34 9.37 -21.82
C HIS A 157 10.85 9.54 -22.02
N CYS A 158 11.42 8.83 -22.99
CA CYS A 158 12.83 8.94 -23.31
C CYS A 158 13.20 10.35 -23.78
N GLU A 159 12.38 10.96 -24.64
CA GLU A 159 12.57 12.33 -25.08
C GLU A 159 12.52 13.32 -23.91
N HIS A 160 11.52 13.19 -23.02
CA HIS A 160 11.37 14.04 -21.85
C HIS A 160 12.57 13.96 -20.89
N LEU A 161 13.12 12.76 -20.73
CA LEU A 161 14.29 12.50 -19.89
C LEU A 161 15.63 12.86 -20.57
N GLY A 162 15.59 13.30 -21.83
CA GLY A 162 16.79 13.62 -22.61
C GLY A 162 17.64 12.41 -22.97
N LEU A 163 17.00 11.23 -23.09
CA LEU A 163 17.65 9.98 -23.49
C LEU A 163 17.79 9.90 -25.03
N PRO A 164 18.85 9.25 -25.55
CA PRO A 164 19.06 9.16 -26.99
C PRO A 164 17.96 8.35 -27.70
N PRO A 165 17.34 8.89 -28.78
CA PRO A 165 16.27 8.21 -29.49
C PRO A 165 16.73 6.91 -30.19
N GLU A 166 18.03 6.80 -30.51
CA GLU A 166 18.60 5.60 -31.13
C GLU A 166 18.60 4.38 -30.20
N ILE A 167 18.63 4.63 -28.88
CA ILE A 167 18.60 3.60 -27.84
C ILE A 167 17.14 3.24 -27.52
N SER A 168 16.25 4.23 -27.43
CA SER A 168 14.84 3.98 -27.18
C SER A 168 14.17 3.18 -28.30
N LEU A 169 14.55 3.39 -29.58
CA LEU A 169 14.01 2.61 -30.70
C LEU A 169 14.39 1.12 -30.69
N ARG A 170 15.48 0.76 -30.00
CA ARG A 170 15.99 -0.62 -29.90
C ARG A 170 15.80 -1.21 -28.51
N TRP A 171 14.92 -0.64 -27.69
CA TRP A 171 14.77 -1.00 -26.28
C TRP A 171 14.58 -2.50 -26.05
N ARG A 172 13.86 -3.19 -26.94
CA ARG A 172 13.62 -4.64 -26.90
C ARG A 172 14.87 -5.50 -27.02
N ASP A 173 15.93 -4.95 -27.63
CA ASP A 173 17.20 -5.64 -27.83
C ASP A 173 18.20 -5.34 -26.70
N LEU A 174 17.83 -4.48 -25.74
CA LEU A 174 18.67 -4.14 -24.61
C LEU A 174 18.60 -5.24 -23.53
N PRO A 175 19.68 -5.43 -22.76
CA PRO A 175 19.60 -6.29 -21.59
C PRO A 175 18.58 -5.72 -20.59
N PRO A 176 17.88 -6.58 -19.82
CA PRO A 176 17.03 -6.12 -18.74
C PRO A 176 17.84 -5.25 -17.78
N ALA A 177 17.21 -4.22 -17.23
CA ALA A 177 17.90 -3.37 -16.28
C ALA A 177 18.23 -4.18 -15.01
N PRO A 178 19.38 -3.94 -14.36
CA PRO A 178 19.81 -4.74 -13.22
C PRO A 178 18.86 -4.64 -12.01
N TRP A 179 17.95 -3.67 -11.99
CA TRP A 179 16.92 -3.49 -10.98
C TRP A 179 15.51 -3.93 -11.41
N THR A 180 15.31 -4.31 -12.68
CA THR A 180 14.00 -4.80 -13.20
C THR A 180 13.93 -6.32 -13.26
N VAL A 181 14.96 -7.03 -12.78
CA VAL A 181 14.82 -8.45 -12.51
C VAL A 181 13.78 -8.56 -11.40
N ARG A 182 12.53 -8.87 -11.75
CA ARG A 182 11.55 -9.44 -10.83
C ARG A 182 12.27 -10.60 -10.16
N GLN A 183 12.75 -10.40 -8.93
CA GLN A 183 13.40 -11.49 -8.23
C GLN A 183 12.37 -12.62 -8.21
N PRO A 184 12.70 -13.83 -8.71
CA PRO A 184 11.83 -14.97 -8.46
C PRO A 184 11.65 -14.99 -6.95
N ASP A 185 10.40 -15.09 -6.47
CA ASP A 185 10.08 -15.10 -5.04
C ASP A 185 11.07 -16.03 -4.36
N GLU A 186 12.09 -15.47 -3.70
CA GLU A 186 13.05 -16.27 -2.99
C GLU A 186 12.21 -16.92 -1.89
N PRO A 187 12.16 -18.26 -1.79
CA PRO A 187 11.55 -18.87 -0.63
C PRO A 187 12.29 -18.27 0.56
N GLU A 188 11.57 -17.53 1.40
CA GLU A 188 12.14 -16.99 2.63
C GLU A 188 12.74 -18.17 3.40
N ASP A 189 14.05 -18.32 3.33
CA ASP A 189 14.82 -19.26 4.13
C ASP A 189 14.71 -18.81 5.59
N MET A 190 13.57 -19.15 6.21
CA MET A 190 13.40 -19.13 7.64
C MET A 190 14.13 -20.32 8.24
N ASP A 191 15.44 -20.25 8.33
CA ASP A 191 16.22 -21.07 9.26
C ASP A 191 17.53 -20.35 9.64
N ASP A 192 17.42 -19.44 10.61
CA ASP A 192 18.56 -19.11 11.49
C ASP A 192 18.09 -18.75 12.91
N GLU A 193 17.30 -19.65 13.52
CA GLU A 193 17.04 -19.63 14.97
C GLU A 193 17.50 -20.93 15.62
N ALA A 194 18.82 -21.18 15.56
CA ALA A 194 19.47 -22.19 16.38
C ALA A 194 20.88 -21.77 16.84
N ALA A 195 21.02 -20.56 17.36
CA ALA A 195 22.15 -20.20 18.21
C ALA A 195 21.63 -19.65 19.54
N GLY A 196 21.27 -20.57 20.44
CA GLY A 196 20.94 -20.23 21.83
C GLY A 196 22.10 -19.45 22.48
N PRO A 197 21.81 -18.57 23.45
CA PRO A 197 22.85 -17.75 24.07
C PRO A 197 23.91 -18.63 24.76
N PRO A 198 25.21 -18.32 24.62
CA PRO A 198 26.25 -19.11 25.26
C PRO A 198 26.11 -19.07 26.79
N PRO A 199 26.42 -20.17 27.50
CA PRO A 199 26.22 -20.27 28.93
C PRO A 199 27.13 -19.30 29.70
N LEU A 200 26.51 -18.52 30.60
CA LEU A 200 27.23 -17.68 31.55
C LEU A 200 27.99 -18.55 32.55
N HIS A 201 29.29 -18.72 32.36
CA HIS A 201 30.16 -19.24 33.41
C HIS A 201 30.29 -18.20 34.53
N ARG A 202 29.56 -18.43 35.64
CA ARG A 202 29.95 -17.93 36.96
C ARG A 202 30.75 -19.04 37.65
N SER A 203 32.00 -18.75 38.02
CA SER A 203 32.60 -19.05 39.34
C SER A 203 34.13 -18.91 39.27
N GLY A 204 34.68 -18.14 40.21
CA GLY A 204 36.11 -17.91 40.42
C GLY A 204 36.35 -16.55 41.05
#